data_AF-A0A8H5J943-F1
#
_entry.id   AF-A0A8H5J943-F1
#
_cell.length_a   1.000
_cell.length_b   1.000
_cell.length_c   1.000
_cell.angle_alpha   90.00
_cell.angle_beta   90.00
_cell.angle_gamma   90.00
#
_symmetry.space_group_name_H-M   'P 1'
#
loop_
_entity.id
_entity.type
_entity.pdbx_description
1 polymer ?
#
loop_
_entity_poly.entity_id
_entity_poly.type
_entity_poly.pdbx_seq_one_letter_code
_entity_poly.pdbx_strand_id
1 'polypeptide(L)'
;MSRSHSSFDLHSIPVDTRLTISNMTTEWGALSGLFPIDATLERWLRYKATEAAMFPDRSNKERITHERIDELFASPLAADPDALYAKQLYLNLGTLSPYVSGPNSVKIATPLHELAPQNIKINKAYLVSCTNSRHSDIQAAAAVFKEAAKANGGVVPKIADGVKMYIAAASSREQEAAEDSGDWQVLLDAGAEPLVSGCGPCIGLGTGLLEPGEVGISASNRNFKGRMGSREPLAYLGSPKVVAASALKGVISGPGAYKVPENWAGVDHGYGSGQPRSVESDLNDMVQQLDSFIGNVESTEASSNGAAVEILPGFPESIYPGSMTYESNVSKEAMAKACMRNYDPDFQRVIRPNDILVSGNGFGCGSSREQAATAILANSIHLVVAGSFSNIFSRNSINNGLMGLELPRLVQRLRAAFPKDAKNPIPTFRTGWTLEWDVKKSMVHVQEGEGGEEWTEKVGDIPPNVQEIIALGGLEEWCKHELKKAG
;
A
#
# COMPACT_ATOMS: atom_id res chain seq x y z
N MET A 1 -11.05 42.08 -14.79
CA MET A 1 -10.93 41.15 -15.92
C MET A 1 -10.87 39.75 -15.35
N SER A 2 -11.83 38.91 -15.73
CA SER A 2 -12.07 37.58 -15.18
C SER A 2 -10.93 36.61 -15.51
N ARG A 3 -10.39 35.91 -14.50
CA ARG A 3 -9.77 34.61 -14.70
C ARG A 3 -10.53 33.61 -13.84
N SER A 4 -11.46 32.90 -14.48
CA SER A 4 -12.07 31.68 -13.96
C SER A 4 -10.96 30.64 -13.78
N HIS A 5 -10.36 30.59 -12.60
CA HIS A 5 -9.68 29.38 -12.17
C HIS A 5 -10.80 28.47 -11.68
N SER A 6 -11.16 27.45 -12.46
CA SER A 6 -11.93 26.34 -11.94
C SER A 6 -11.08 25.71 -10.84
N SER A 7 -11.31 26.08 -9.58
CA SER A 7 -10.67 25.42 -8.45
C SER A 7 -11.14 23.98 -8.46
N PHE A 8 -10.26 23.05 -8.82
CA PHE A 8 -10.47 21.63 -8.58
C PHE A 8 -10.46 21.42 -7.06
N ASP A 9 -11.64 21.52 -6.46
CA ASP A 9 -11.89 21.31 -5.05
C ASP A 9 -12.28 19.85 -4.79
N LEU A 10 -12.18 19.38 -3.55
CA LEU A 10 -12.57 18.06 -3.06
C LEU A 10 -13.98 17.65 -3.52
N HIS A 11 -14.90 18.62 -3.64
CA HIS A 11 -16.26 18.40 -4.13
C HIS A 11 -16.33 17.92 -5.59
N SER A 12 -15.30 18.17 -6.39
CA SER A 12 -15.19 17.73 -7.79
C SER A 12 -14.73 16.28 -7.95
N ILE A 13 -14.25 15.64 -6.88
CA ILE A 13 -13.70 14.27 -6.92
C ILE A 13 -14.84 13.25 -6.71
N PRO A 14 -15.16 12.39 -7.70
CA PRO A 14 -16.19 11.36 -7.56
C PRO A 14 -15.86 10.35 -6.45
N VAL A 15 -16.88 9.72 -5.87
CA VAL A 15 -16.69 8.75 -4.77
C VAL A 15 -15.77 7.59 -5.16
N ASP A 16 -15.86 7.05 -6.38
CA ASP A 16 -14.97 5.97 -6.83
C ASP A 16 -13.49 6.38 -6.83
N THR A 17 -13.19 7.64 -7.16
CA THR A 17 -11.84 8.21 -7.06
C THR A 17 -11.44 8.42 -5.60
N ARG A 18 -12.37 8.85 -4.73
CA ARG A 18 -12.13 8.95 -3.29
C ARG A 18 -11.80 7.58 -2.69
N LEU A 19 -12.53 6.53 -3.07
CA LEU A 19 -12.26 5.15 -2.66
C LEU A 19 -10.88 4.68 -3.13
N THR A 20 -10.45 5.07 -4.34
CA THR A 20 -9.09 4.80 -4.83
C THR A 20 -8.03 5.45 -3.94
N ILE A 21 -8.19 6.75 -3.64
CA ILE A 21 -7.26 7.50 -2.80
C ILE A 21 -7.22 6.90 -1.39
N SER A 22 -8.38 6.67 -0.76
CA SER A 22 -8.51 6.02 0.54
C SER A 22 -7.93 4.61 0.57
N ASN A 23 -8.03 3.84 -0.50
CA ASN A 23 -7.44 2.51 -0.58
C ASN A 23 -5.91 2.61 -0.51
N MET A 24 -5.33 3.52 -1.31
CA MET A 24 -3.89 3.68 -1.47
C MET A 24 -3.17 4.37 -0.31
N THR A 25 -3.90 4.94 0.67
CA THR A 25 -3.27 5.51 1.87
C THR A 25 -2.61 4.43 2.74
N THR A 26 -3.04 3.17 2.59
CA THR A 26 -2.45 2.02 3.31
C THR A 26 -0.98 1.84 2.97
N GLU A 27 -0.60 2.10 1.72
CA GLU A 27 0.76 1.98 1.21
C GLU A 27 1.71 3.02 1.82
N TRP A 28 1.14 4.07 2.42
CA TRP A 28 1.86 5.14 3.11
C TRP A 28 1.86 4.93 4.63
N GLY A 29 1.27 3.84 5.12
CA GLY A 29 1.20 3.50 6.54
C GLY A 29 0.08 4.21 7.30
N ALA A 30 -0.82 4.91 6.61
CA ALA A 30 -1.99 5.51 7.26
C ALA A 30 -2.92 4.42 7.81
N LEU A 31 -3.55 4.70 8.96
CA LEU A 31 -4.54 3.79 9.55
C LEU A 31 -5.83 3.74 8.70
N SER A 32 -6.23 4.88 8.15
CA SER A 32 -7.40 5.03 7.29
C SER A 32 -7.27 6.31 6.46
N GLY A 33 -7.82 6.30 5.25
CA GLY A 33 -8.03 7.49 4.43
C GLY A 33 -9.50 7.88 4.43
N LEU A 34 -9.84 9.03 5.01
CA LEU A 34 -11.22 9.48 5.16
C LEU A 34 -11.49 10.71 4.28
N PHE A 35 -12.68 10.73 3.70
CA PHE A 35 -13.23 11.89 2.99
C PHE A 35 -14.46 12.41 3.76
N PRO A 36 -14.73 13.72 3.71
CA PRO A 36 -15.89 14.30 4.40
C PRO A 36 -17.20 13.78 3.83
N ILE A 37 -18.23 13.77 4.68
CA ILE A 37 -19.62 13.55 4.28
C ILE A 37 -20.10 14.84 3.60
N ASP A 38 -20.23 14.79 2.27
CA ASP A 38 -20.64 15.93 1.45
C ASP A 38 -21.72 15.56 0.43
N ALA A 39 -22.18 16.54 -0.35
CA ALA A 39 -23.20 16.33 -1.36
C ALA A 39 -22.78 15.35 -2.48
N THR A 40 -21.48 15.16 -2.71
CA THR A 40 -20.99 14.15 -3.66
C THR A 40 -21.17 12.75 -3.09
N LEU A 41 -20.89 12.55 -1.79
CA LEU A 41 -21.22 11.30 -1.11
C LEU A 41 -22.73 11.07 -1.03
N GLU A 42 -23.53 12.10 -0.74
CA GLU A 42 -24.99 12.00 -0.66
C GLU A 42 -25.58 11.46 -1.96
N ARG A 43 -25.21 12.09 -3.10
CA ARG A 43 -25.69 11.67 -4.42
C ARG A 43 -25.32 10.23 -4.73
N TRP A 44 -24.09 9.83 -4.41
CA TRP A 44 -23.63 8.46 -4.60
C TRP A 44 -24.40 7.46 -3.71
N LEU A 45 -24.63 7.79 -2.44
CA LEU A 45 -25.40 6.95 -1.52
C LEU A 45 -26.85 6.80 -1.98
N ARG A 46 -27.49 7.89 -2.44
CA ARG A 46 -28.86 7.84 -2.97
C ARG A 46 -28.94 6.96 -4.21
N TYR A 47 -27.96 7.04 -5.11
CA TYR A 47 -27.85 6.11 -6.24
C TYR A 47 -27.74 4.65 -5.76
N LYS A 48 -26.87 4.38 -4.76
CA LYS A 48 -26.69 3.03 -4.21
C LYS A 48 -27.92 2.52 -3.44
N ALA A 49 -28.71 3.40 -2.81
CA ALA A 49 -30.00 3.04 -2.20
C ALA A 49 -31.04 2.63 -3.25
N THR A 50 -31.16 3.40 -4.35
CA THR A 50 -32.04 3.04 -5.46
C THR A 50 -31.61 1.72 -6.10
N GLU A 51 -30.32 1.57 -6.41
CA GLU A 51 -29.73 0.31 -6.88
C GLU A 51 -30.07 -0.84 -5.90
N ALA A 52 -29.96 -0.61 -4.58
CA ALA A 52 -30.25 -1.61 -3.57
C ALA A 52 -31.72 -2.04 -3.54
N ALA A 53 -32.64 -1.10 -3.70
CA ALA A 53 -34.07 -1.37 -3.75
C ALA A 53 -34.49 -2.16 -5.00
N MET A 54 -33.75 -2.02 -6.12
CA MET A 54 -34.04 -2.71 -7.38
C MET A 54 -33.65 -4.19 -7.38
N PHE A 55 -32.76 -4.63 -6.49
CA PHE A 55 -32.27 -6.01 -6.45
C PHE A 55 -32.75 -6.74 -5.17
N PRO A 56 -33.74 -7.65 -5.28
CA PRO A 56 -34.36 -8.29 -4.12
C PRO A 56 -33.38 -9.12 -3.27
N ASP A 57 -32.34 -9.67 -3.90
CA ASP A 57 -31.31 -10.52 -3.29
C ASP A 57 -30.16 -9.74 -2.63
N ARG A 58 -30.24 -8.41 -2.59
CA ARG A 58 -29.16 -7.59 -2.03
C ARG A 58 -29.19 -7.65 -0.49
N SER A 59 -28.15 -8.23 0.09
CA SER A 59 -28.02 -8.43 1.56
C SER A 59 -28.00 -7.15 2.39
N ASN A 60 -27.69 -6.01 1.77
CA ASN A 60 -27.63 -4.70 2.43
C ASN A 60 -28.78 -3.76 2.03
N LYS A 61 -29.86 -4.25 1.40
CA LYS A 61 -31.02 -3.43 1.02
C LYS A 61 -31.68 -2.70 2.18
N GLU A 62 -31.65 -3.30 3.37
CA GLU A 62 -32.14 -2.70 4.62
C GLU A 62 -31.09 -1.79 5.29
N ARG A 63 -29.84 -1.86 4.83
CA ARG A 63 -28.73 -1.09 5.41
C ARG A 63 -28.49 0.23 4.70
N ILE A 64 -28.73 0.29 3.39
CA ILE A 64 -28.56 1.48 2.55
C ILE A 64 -29.93 1.84 1.96
N THR A 65 -30.71 2.62 2.70
CA THR A 65 -32.03 3.11 2.30
C THR A 65 -32.04 4.63 2.21
N HIS A 66 -33.01 5.20 1.48
CA HIS A 66 -33.16 6.65 1.42
C HIS A 66 -33.42 7.26 2.79
N GLU A 67 -34.20 6.59 3.64
CA GLU A 67 -34.50 7.05 5.01
C GLU A 67 -33.24 7.12 5.88
N ARG A 68 -32.38 6.10 5.85
CA ARG A 68 -31.10 6.12 6.58
C ARG A 68 -30.13 7.18 6.05
N ILE A 69 -30.19 7.47 4.76
CA ILE A 69 -29.42 8.57 4.17
C ILE A 69 -29.97 9.90 4.70
N ASP A 70 -31.28 10.09 4.73
CA ASP A 70 -31.88 11.29 5.29
C ASP A 70 -31.51 11.48 6.77
N GLU A 71 -31.49 10.40 7.57
CA GLU A 71 -30.99 10.41 8.96
C GLU A 71 -29.52 10.83 9.05
N LEU A 72 -28.65 10.27 8.21
CA LEU A 72 -27.22 10.60 8.17
C LEU A 72 -26.98 12.07 7.81
N PHE A 73 -27.76 12.61 6.88
CA PHE A 73 -27.61 13.99 6.40
C PHE A 73 -28.41 15.03 7.18
N ALA A 74 -29.32 14.61 8.07
CA ALA A 74 -29.95 15.50 9.05
C ALA A 74 -28.94 16.03 10.08
N SER A 75 -27.87 15.27 10.37
CA SER A 75 -26.78 15.67 11.24
C SER A 75 -25.47 15.01 10.79
N PRO A 76 -24.84 15.49 9.70
CA PRO A 76 -23.66 14.85 9.14
C PRO A 76 -22.48 14.91 10.09
N LEU A 77 -21.71 13.82 10.18
CA LEU A 77 -20.44 13.83 10.90
C LEU A 77 -19.43 14.65 10.09
N ALA A 78 -18.99 15.76 10.67
CA ALA A 78 -17.98 16.64 10.12
C ALA A 78 -16.88 16.87 11.16
N ALA A 79 -15.69 17.26 10.70
CA ALA A 79 -14.69 17.79 11.60
C ALA A 79 -15.17 19.12 12.18
N ASP A 80 -14.85 19.38 13.45
CA ASP A 80 -15.14 20.67 14.06
C ASP A 80 -14.41 21.80 13.32
N PRO A 81 -14.99 23.01 13.20
CA PRO A 81 -14.37 24.12 12.48
C PRO A 81 -12.98 24.52 13.01
N ASP A 82 -12.70 24.25 14.28
CA ASP A 82 -11.43 24.50 14.97
C ASP A 82 -10.60 23.22 15.21
N ALA A 83 -10.93 22.12 14.51
CA ALA A 83 -10.19 20.87 14.61
C ALA A 83 -8.70 21.08 14.28
N LEU A 84 -7.84 20.67 15.21
CA LEU A 84 -6.39 20.74 15.06
C LEU A 84 -5.86 19.47 14.38
N TYR A 85 -5.18 19.66 13.26
CA TYR A 85 -4.51 18.58 12.54
C TYR A 85 -3.04 18.54 12.92
N ALA A 86 -2.52 17.36 13.27
CA ALA A 86 -1.11 17.19 13.60
C ALA A 86 -0.18 17.59 12.44
N LYS A 87 -0.64 17.42 11.19
CA LYS A 87 0.02 17.91 9.97
C LYS A 87 -1.03 18.30 8.95
N GLN A 88 -0.78 19.37 8.20
CA GLN A 88 -1.57 19.78 7.04
C GLN A 88 -0.70 19.73 5.79
N LEU A 89 -1.22 19.14 4.73
CA LEU A 89 -0.57 19.00 3.44
C LEU A 89 -1.53 19.50 2.36
N TYR A 90 -1.00 20.19 1.35
CA TYR A 90 -1.77 20.60 0.18
C TYR A 90 -1.20 19.99 -1.10
N LEU A 91 -2.08 19.77 -2.08
CA LEU A 91 -1.75 19.29 -3.42
C LEU A 91 -2.60 20.06 -4.44
N ASN A 92 -1.95 20.78 -5.35
CA ASN A 92 -2.63 21.53 -6.39
C ASN A 92 -2.95 20.63 -7.59
N LEU A 93 -4.20 20.16 -7.65
CA LEU A 93 -4.69 19.27 -8.70
C LEU A 93 -4.57 19.86 -10.12
N GLY A 94 -4.54 21.20 -10.26
CA GLY A 94 -4.36 21.86 -11.56
C GLY A 94 -2.96 21.70 -12.15
N THR A 95 -1.98 21.31 -11.33
CA THR A 95 -0.60 21.02 -11.74
C THR A 95 -0.31 19.52 -11.84
N LEU A 96 -1.31 18.67 -11.54
CA LEU A 96 -1.14 17.23 -11.54
C LEU A 96 -0.97 16.69 -12.97
N SER A 97 0.09 15.89 -13.15
CA SER A 97 0.36 15.12 -14.36
C SER A 97 -0.01 13.65 -14.12
N PRO A 98 -0.28 12.82 -15.13
CA PRO A 98 -0.35 11.37 -14.93
C PRO A 98 0.98 10.84 -14.41
N TYR A 99 0.95 10.00 -13.38
CA TYR A 99 2.11 9.31 -12.82
C TYR A 99 2.02 7.80 -13.03
N VAL A 100 3.20 7.17 -13.07
CA VAL A 100 3.36 5.71 -12.97
C VAL A 100 4.25 5.44 -11.77
N SER A 101 3.87 4.45 -10.95
CA SER A 101 4.67 4.02 -9.83
C SER A 101 5.46 2.74 -10.13
N GLY A 102 6.73 2.69 -9.75
CA GLY A 102 7.62 1.55 -9.94
C GLY A 102 8.90 1.85 -10.73
N PRO A 103 9.68 0.80 -11.07
CA PRO A 103 9.34 -0.61 -10.88
C PRO A 103 9.46 -1.06 -9.42
N ASN A 104 8.66 -2.05 -9.04
CA ASN A 104 8.80 -2.85 -7.81
C ASN A 104 8.77 -2.12 -6.46
N SER A 105 8.36 -0.86 -6.45
CA SER A 105 8.13 -0.05 -5.24
C SER A 105 7.01 0.95 -5.51
N VAL A 106 6.03 0.98 -4.61
CA VAL A 106 4.90 1.94 -4.66
C VAL A 106 5.36 3.37 -4.36
N LYS A 107 6.54 3.53 -3.74
CA LYS A 107 7.08 4.84 -3.35
C LYS A 107 7.81 5.54 -4.49
N ILE A 108 8.24 4.79 -5.51
CA ILE A 108 8.83 5.38 -6.70
C ILE A 108 7.68 5.85 -7.56
N ALA A 109 7.52 7.15 -7.73
CA ALA A 109 6.48 7.75 -8.56
C ALA A 109 7.14 8.66 -9.61
N THR A 110 7.00 8.29 -10.88
CA THR A 110 7.61 9.02 -12.00
C THR A 110 6.51 9.60 -12.89
N PRO A 111 6.60 10.88 -13.29
CA PRO A 111 5.67 11.45 -14.25
C PRO A 111 5.67 10.66 -15.55
N LEU A 112 4.49 10.39 -16.10
CA LEU A 112 4.35 9.54 -17.28
C LEU A 112 5.07 10.10 -18.51
N HIS A 113 5.19 11.43 -18.63
CA HIS A 113 5.88 12.06 -19.74
C HIS A 113 7.41 11.92 -19.69
N GLU A 114 7.99 11.63 -18.52
CA GLU A 114 9.40 11.25 -18.38
C GLU A 114 9.61 9.77 -18.66
N LEU A 115 8.61 8.94 -18.32
CA LEU A 115 8.69 7.49 -18.45
C LEU A 115 8.37 7.00 -19.87
N ALA A 116 7.36 7.59 -20.53
CA ALA A 116 6.91 7.16 -21.85
C ALA A 116 8.01 7.22 -22.94
N PRO A 117 8.89 8.25 -23.01
CA PRO A 117 9.99 8.29 -23.98
C PRO A 117 11.01 7.15 -23.83
N GLN A 118 11.07 6.49 -22.66
CA GLN A 118 11.97 5.37 -22.42
C GLN A 118 11.53 4.10 -23.15
N ASN A 119 10.31 4.06 -23.72
CA ASN A 119 9.77 2.94 -24.50
C ASN A 119 9.90 1.59 -23.78
N ILE A 120 9.61 1.59 -22.47
CA ILE A 120 9.65 0.38 -21.63
C ILE A 120 8.58 -0.57 -22.14
N LYS A 121 9.00 -1.67 -22.78
CA LYS A 121 8.11 -2.73 -23.26
C LYS A 121 7.39 -3.40 -22.10
N ILE A 122 6.12 -3.72 -22.32
CA ILE A 122 5.31 -4.49 -21.37
C ILE A 122 4.95 -5.85 -21.97
N ASN A 123 4.78 -6.85 -21.10
CA ASN A 123 4.29 -8.16 -21.46
C ASN A 123 2.84 -8.35 -21.00
N LYS A 124 2.48 -7.76 -19.85
CA LYS A 124 1.16 -7.93 -19.26
C LYS A 124 0.58 -6.61 -18.74
N ALA A 125 -0.70 -6.40 -19.00
CA ALA A 125 -1.48 -5.28 -18.50
C ALA A 125 -2.64 -5.80 -17.64
N TYR A 126 -2.91 -5.16 -16.51
CA TYR A 126 -3.92 -5.65 -15.55
C TYR A 126 -4.89 -4.54 -15.15
N LEU A 127 -6.15 -4.69 -15.57
CA LEU A 127 -7.28 -3.92 -15.06
C LEU A 127 -8.10 -4.81 -14.13
N VAL A 128 -7.59 -4.94 -12.91
CA VAL A 128 -8.08 -5.84 -11.86
C VAL A 128 -7.98 -5.09 -10.53
N SER A 129 -8.27 -5.78 -9.42
CA SER A 129 -8.23 -5.24 -8.04
C SER A 129 -9.45 -4.43 -7.65
N CYS A 130 -9.70 -4.39 -6.34
CA CYS A 130 -10.62 -3.46 -5.69
C CYS A 130 -10.22 -1.98 -5.85
N THR A 131 -8.94 -1.70 -6.16
CA THR A 131 -8.42 -0.33 -6.24
C THR A 131 -8.98 0.43 -7.42
N ASN A 132 -8.89 -0.11 -8.65
CA ASN A 132 -9.37 0.55 -9.88
C ASN A 132 -9.97 -0.42 -10.90
N SER A 133 -11.01 -1.16 -10.50
CA SER A 133 -11.77 -2.02 -11.41
C SER A 133 -13.28 -1.95 -11.18
N ARG A 134 -13.78 -0.77 -10.77
CA ARG A 134 -15.22 -0.49 -10.79
C ARG A 134 -15.67 -0.17 -12.21
N HIS A 135 -16.97 -0.09 -12.44
CA HIS A 135 -17.56 0.26 -13.73
C HIS A 135 -16.95 1.53 -14.33
N SER A 136 -16.77 2.57 -13.51
CA SER A 136 -16.15 3.85 -13.92
C SER A 136 -14.69 3.69 -14.38
N ASP A 137 -13.92 2.80 -13.73
CA ASP A 137 -12.54 2.48 -14.10
C ASP A 137 -12.48 1.68 -15.41
N ILE A 138 -13.39 0.69 -15.57
CA ILE A 138 -13.53 -0.11 -16.80
C ILE A 138 -13.93 0.76 -17.97
N GLN A 139 -14.90 1.65 -17.78
CA GLN A 139 -15.30 2.65 -18.76
C GLN A 139 -14.13 3.56 -19.14
N ALA A 140 -13.34 4.02 -18.17
CA ALA A 140 -12.17 4.86 -18.44
C ALA A 140 -11.12 4.12 -19.30
N ALA A 141 -10.89 2.83 -19.06
CA ALA A 141 -10.02 2.00 -19.90
C ALA A 141 -10.61 1.77 -21.29
N ALA A 142 -11.89 1.41 -21.39
CA ALA A 142 -12.59 1.19 -22.66
C ALA A 142 -12.62 2.45 -23.53
N ALA A 143 -12.71 3.64 -22.93
CA ALA A 143 -12.65 4.92 -23.63
C ALA A 143 -11.37 5.08 -24.47
N VAL A 144 -10.23 4.56 -24.01
CA VAL A 144 -8.96 4.60 -24.76
C VAL A 144 -9.08 3.81 -26.07
N PHE A 145 -9.66 2.62 -26.02
CA PHE A 145 -9.90 1.80 -27.21
C PHE A 145 -10.99 2.39 -28.11
N LYS A 146 -12.06 2.96 -27.54
CA LYS A 146 -13.12 3.66 -28.29
C LYS A 146 -12.58 4.88 -29.03
N GLU A 147 -11.72 5.68 -28.39
CA GLU A 147 -11.06 6.83 -29.02
C GLU A 147 -10.14 6.40 -30.16
N ALA A 148 -9.35 5.34 -29.95
CA ALA A 148 -8.51 4.77 -31.01
C ALA A 148 -9.35 4.19 -32.16
N ALA A 149 -10.49 3.56 -31.87
CA ALA A 149 -11.41 3.06 -32.87
C ALA A 149 -11.98 4.17 -33.75
N LYS A 150 -12.32 5.34 -33.18
CA LYS A 150 -12.76 6.51 -33.97
C LYS A 150 -11.70 6.94 -34.99
N ALA A 151 -10.42 6.88 -34.63
CA ALA A 151 -9.32 7.16 -35.55
C ALA A 151 -9.08 6.03 -36.57
N ASN A 152 -9.62 4.84 -36.31
CA ASN A 152 -9.45 3.61 -37.11
C ASN A 152 -10.77 3.14 -37.76
N GLY A 153 -11.55 4.07 -38.34
CA GLY A 153 -12.76 3.73 -39.10
C GLY A 153 -13.88 3.08 -38.29
N GLY A 154 -13.88 3.25 -36.97
CA GLY A 154 -14.84 2.66 -36.03
C GLY A 154 -14.48 1.25 -35.55
N VAL A 155 -13.36 0.68 -36.01
CA VAL A 155 -12.95 -0.67 -35.62
C VAL A 155 -12.07 -0.61 -34.37
N VAL A 156 -12.47 -1.33 -33.32
CA VAL A 156 -11.69 -1.47 -32.09
C VAL A 156 -10.33 -2.09 -32.41
N PRO A 157 -9.21 -1.36 -32.16
CA PRO A 157 -7.89 -1.90 -32.40
C PRO A 157 -7.56 -3.01 -31.39
N LYS A 158 -6.76 -3.97 -31.83
CA LYS A 158 -6.28 -5.05 -30.97
C LYS A 158 -5.18 -4.56 -30.03
N ILE A 159 -5.10 -5.19 -28.86
CA ILE A 159 -3.94 -5.11 -27.96
C ILE A 159 -2.66 -5.46 -28.74
N ALA A 160 -1.56 -4.81 -28.40
CA ALA A 160 -0.29 -4.97 -29.12
C ALA A 160 0.22 -6.42 -29.10
N ASP A 161 0.86 -6.82 -30.20
CA ASP A 161 1.42 -8.17 -30.34
C ASP A 161 2.40 -8.52 -29.20
N GLY A 162 2.20 -9.69 -28.59
CA GLY A 162 3.01 -10.15 -27.47
C GLY A 162 2.60 -9.60 -26.10
N VAL A 163 1.55 -8.78 -26.02
CA VAL A 163 0.99 -8.28 -24.77
C VAL A 163 -0.29 -9.02 -24.42
N LYS A 164 -0.44 -9.41 -23.15
CA LYS A 164 -1.71 -9.90 -22.60
C LYS A 164 -2.34 -8.84 -21.70
N MET A 165 -3.63 -8.58 -21.89
CA MET A 165 -4.39 -7.72 -20.97
C MET A 165 -5.41 -8.56 -20.22
N TYR A 166 -5.35 -8.56 -18.90
CA TYR A 166 -6.34 -9.23 -18.05
C TYR A 166 -7.30 -8.21 -17.45
N ILE A 167 -8.59 -8.52 -17.48
CA ILE A 167 -9.65 -7.69 -16.91
C ILE A 167 -10.46 -8.47 -15.88
N ALA A 168 -10.74 -7.88 -14.73
CA ALA A 168 -11.57 -8.48 -13.69
C ALA A 168 -12.29 -7.37 -12.92
N ALA A 169 -13.61 -7.29 -13.00
CA ALA A 169 -14.36 -6.27 -12.28
C ALA A 169 -14.25 -6.47 -10.76
N ALA A 170 -14.33 -5.36 -10.01
CA ALA A 170 -14.24 -5.34 -8.55
C ALA A 170 -15.38 -6.12 -7.87
N SER A 171 -16.51 -6.30 -8.57
CA SER A 171 -17.58 -7.21 -8.20
C SER A 171 -18.35 -7.67 -9.44
N SER A 172 -19.19 -8.70 -9.31
CA SER A 172 -20.09 -9.12 -10.38
C SER A 172 -21.04 -8.01 -10.85
N ARG A 173 -21.43 -7.10 -9.95
CA ARG A 173 -22.31 -5.96 -10.28
C ARG A 173 -21.59 -4.88 -11.09
N GLU A 174 -20.34 -4.61 -10.74
CA GLU A 174 -19.51 -3.70 -11.51
C GLU A 174 -19.22 -4.26 -12.92
N GLN A 175 -19.16 -5.61 -13.05
CA GLN A 175 -19.07 -6.27 -14.35
C GLN A 175 -20.37 -6.11 -15.15
N GLU A 176 -21.52 -6.45 -14.57
CA GLU A 176 -22.85 -6.33 -15.19
C GLU A 176 -23.08 -4.90 -15.70
N ALA A 177 -22.77 -3.88 -14.89
CA ALA A 177 -22.86 -2.48 -15.31
C ALA A 177 -21.94 -2.13 -16.50
N ALA A 178 -20.74 -2.72 -16.56
CA ALA A 178 -19.81 -2.54 -17.67
C ALA A 178 -20.23 -3.29 -18.94
N GLU A 179 -20.88 -4.44 -18.79
CA GLU A 179 -21.49 -5.21 -19.89
C GLU A 179 -22.67 -4.43 -20.47
N ASP A 180 -23.56 -3.91 -19.62
CA ASP A 180 -24.72 -3.11 -20.01
C ASP A 180 -24.34 -1.82 -20.75
N SER A 181 -23.26 -1.15 -20.34
CA SER A 181 -22.74 0.03 -21.04
C SER A 181 -21.95 -0.30 -22.31
N GLY A 182 -21.72 -1.59 -22.60
CA GLY A 182 -20.88 -2.08 -23.69
C GLY A 182 -19.38 -1.80 -23.52
N ASP A 183 -18.96 -1.26 -22.37
CA ASP A 183 -17.55 -0.98 -22.08
C ASP A 183 -16.74 -2.28 -21.93
N TRP A 184 -17.34 -3.30 -21.32
CA TRP A 184 -16.74 -4.62 -21.18
C TRP A 184 -16.47 -5.26 -22.55
N GLN A 185 -17.48 -5.22 -23.44
CA GLN A 185 -17.36 -5.81 -24.77
C GLN A 185 -16.26 -5.14 -25.60
N VAL A 186 -16.07 -3.82 -25.49
CA VAL A 186 -14.96 -3.13 -26.18
C VAL A 186 -13.60 -3.69 -25.76
N LEU A 187 -13.40 -4.00 -24.48
CA LEU A 187 -12.14 -4.57 -24.01
C LEU A 187 -11.96 -6.01 -24.51
N LEU A 188 -13.03 -6.82 -24.54
CA LEU A 188 -13.00 -8.16 -25.13
C LEU A 188 -12.70 -8.10 -26.64
N ASP A 189 -13.32 -7.17 -27.37
CA ASP A 189 -13.09 -6.95 -28.79
C ASP A 189 -11.66 -6.51 -29.07
N ALA A 190 -11.01 -5.79 -28.16
CA ALA A 190 -9.59 -5.47 -28.23
C ALA A 190 -8.68 -6.69 -27.96
N GLY A 191 -9.23 -7.79 -27.43
CA GLY A 191 -8.50 -9.03 -27.11
C GLY A 191 -8.15 -9.19 -25.63
N ALA A 192 -8.79 -8.44 -24.72
CA ALA A 192 -8.57 -8.63 -23.29
C ALA A 192 -9.13 -9.98 -22.82
N GLU A 193 -8.42 -10.61 -21.88
CA GLU A 193 -8.76 -11.89 -21.28
C GLU A 193 -9.50 -11.65 -19.95
N PRO A 194 -10.80 -12.00 -19.86
CA PRO A 194 -11.56 -11.80 -18.63
C PRO A 194 -11.16 -12.84 -17.56
N LEU A 195 -11.11 -12.39 -16.31
CA LEU A 195 -10.97 -13.21 -15.11
C LEU A 195 -12.24 -13.07 -14.25
N VAL A 196 -12.43 -14.02 -13.33
CA VAL A 196 -13.51 -13.95 -12.34
C VAL A 196 -13.31 -12.73 -11.45
N SER A 197 -14.41 -12.05 -11.09
CA SER A 197 -14.40 -10.96 -10.11
C SER A 197 -13.75 -11.41 -8.80
N GLY A 198 -12.60 -10.83 -8.48
CA GLY A 198 -11.79 -11.24 -7.35
C GLY A 198 -10.39 -10.62 -7.41
N CYS A 199 -9.55 -10.93 -6.41
CA CYS A 199 -8.21 -10.35 -6.34
C CYS A 199 -7.30 -10.84 -7.48
N GLY A 200 -7.32 -12.15 -7.76
CA GLY A 200 -6.52 -12.76 -8.82
C GLY A 200 -5.03 -12.36 -8.77
N PRO A 201 -4.42 -11.98 -9.91
CA PRO A 201 -3.00 -11.61 -9.99
C PRO A 201 -2.58 -10.46 -9.07
N CYS A 202 -3.52 -9.63 -8.61
CA CYS A 202 -3.22 -8.53 -7.69
C CYS A 202 -2.59 -9.03 -6.38
N ILE A 203 -2.92 -10.24 -5.91
CA ILE A 203 -2.33 -10.86 -4.72
C ILE A 203 -1.38 -12.02 -5.04
N GLY A 204 -1.01 -12.17 -6.32
CA GLY A 204 -0.11 -13.24 -6.77
C GLY A 204 -0.78 -14.61 -6.88
N LEU A 205 -2.09 -14.66 -7.16
CA LEU A 205 -2.85 -15.90 -7.31
C LEU A 205 -3.61 -15.97 -8.65
N GLY A 206 -3.89 -17.19 -9.10
CA GLY A 206 -4.72 -17.43 -10.28
C GLY A 206 -3.99 -17.21 -11.61
N THR A 207 -4.78 -17.01 -12.67
CA THR A 207 -4.30 -16.93 -14.05
C THR A 207 -3.60 -15.60 -14.33
N GLY A 208 -2.49 -15.67 -15.06
CA GLY A 208 -1.83 -14.48 -15.60
C GLY A 208 -0.77 -13.85 -14.70
N LEU A 209 -0.16 -14.61 -13.78
CA LEU A 209 0.96 -14.13 -12.97
C LEU A 209 2.14 -13.65 -13.81
N LEU A 210 2.93 -12.72 -13.30
CA LEU A 210 4.18 -12.26 -13.92
C LEU A 210 5.29 -13.30 -13.76
N GLU A 211 5.95 -13.59 -14.87
CA GLU A 211 7.04 -14.56 -15.00
C GLU A 211 8.42 -13.87 -14.98
N PRO A 212 9.52 -14.61 -14.73
CA PRO A 212 10.88 -14.07 -14.84
C PRO A 212 11.14 -13.30 -16.14
N GLY A 213 11.73 -12.11 -16.02
CA GLY A 213 12.07 -11.26 -17.17
C GLY A 213 10.90 -10.49 -17.80
N GLU A 214 9.66 -10.69 -17.34
CA GLU A 214 8.51 -9.94 -17.82
C GLU A 214 8.36 -8.57 -17.15
N VAL A 215 7.70 -7.66 -17.86
CA VAL A 215 7.26 -6.36 -17.35
C VAL A 215 5.74 -6.30 -17.31
N GLY A 216 5.19 -5.95 -16.16
CA GLY A 216 3.75 -5.77 -15.95
C GLY A 216 3.38 -4.33 -15.61
N ILE A 217 2.23 -3.86 -16.10
CA ILE A 217 1.62 -2.61 -15.64
C ILE A 217 0.18 -2.87 -15.15
N SER A 218 -0.16 -2.40 -13.95
CA SER A 218 -1.41 -2.72 -13.27
C SER A 218 -2.12 -1.49 -12.72
N ALA A 219 -3.45 -1.50 -12.75
CA ALA A 219 -4.29 -0.53 -12.03
C ALA A 219 -4.60 -0.97 -10.59
N SER A 220 -3.67 -1.70 -9.96
CA SER A 220 -3.75 -2.08 -8.56
C SER A 220 -2.94 -1.14 -7.66
N ASN A 221 -2.81 -1.48 -6.38
CA ASN A 221 -2.17 -0.65 -5.36
C ASN A 221 -0.76 -1.11 -4.96
N ARG A 222 -0.30 -2.31 -5.37
CA ARG A 222 0.98 -2.88 -4.89
C ARG A 222 1.76 -3.55 -6.01
N ASN A 223 3.06 -3.27 -6.07
CA ASN A 223 3.98 -3.80 -7.08
C ASN A 223 5.26 -4.42 -6.49
N PHE A 224 5.34 -4.71 -5.18
CA PHE A 224 6.57 -5.23 -4.56
C PHE A 224 7.09 -6.52 -5.23
N LYS A 225 8.40 -6.79 -5.11
CA LYS A 225 9.00 -8.03 -5.64
C LYS A 225 8.26 -9.27 -5.11
N GLY A 226 7.86 -10.18 -6.00
CA GLY A 226 7.11 -11.39 -5.65
C GLY A 226 5.62 -11.17 -5.40
N ARG A 227 5.10 -9.95 -5.59
CA ARG A 227 3.67 -9.63 -5.37
C ARG A 227 2.76 -10.31 -6.38
N MET A 228 3.14 -10.26 -7.66
CA MET A 228 2.28 -10.68 -8.77
C MET A 228 2.71 -12.02 -9.38
N GLY A 229 3.47 -12.84 -8.65
CA GLY A 229 4.04 -14.08 -9.16
C GLY A 229 5.52 -14.19 -8.80
N SER A 230 6.37 -14.29 -9.83
CA SER A 230 7.82 -14.38 -9.67
C SER A 230 8.42 -13.15 -8.95
N ARG A 231 9.62 -13.32 -8.38
CA ARG A 231 10.40 -12.25 -7.71
C ARG A 231 11.24 -11.39 -8.66
N GLU A 232 11.46 -11.88 -9.87
CA GLU A 232 12.33 -11.28 -10.88
C GLU A 232 11.67 -10.25 -11.85
N PRO A 233 10.34 -10.23 -12.11
CA PRO A 233 9.75 -9.30 -13.06
C PRO A 233 9.78 -7.85 -12.55
N LEU A 234 9.54 -6.91 -13.47
CA LEU A 234 9.33 -5.49 -13.15
C LEU A 234 7.84 -5.18 -13.17
N ALA A 235 7.28 -4.77 -12.03
CA ALA A 235 5.88 -4.39 -11.91
C ALA A 235 5.73 -2.87 -11.73
N TYR A 236 4.85 -2.28 -12.52
CA TYR A 236 4.47 -0.88 -12.50
C TYR A 236 2.99 -0.71 -12.16
N LEU A 237 2.64 0.42 -11.54
CA LEU A 237 1.27 0.81 -11.25
C LEU A 237 0.89 2.05 -12.05
N GLY A 238 -0.31 2.09 -12.61
CA GLY A 238 -0.83 3.24 -13.35
C GLY A 238 -2.35 3.28 -13.32
N SER A 239 -2.93 4.41 -13.69
CA SER A 239 -4.40 4.51 -13.79
C SER A 239 -4.98 3.59 -14.88
N PRO A 240 -6.29 3.26 -14.85
CA PRO A 240 -6.94 2.45 -15.88
C PRO A 240 -6.65 2.89 -17.31
N LYS A 241 -6.64 4.22 -17.55
CA LYS A 241 -6.32 4.80 -18.86
C LYS A 241 -4.87 4.57 -19.27
N VAL A 242 -3.93 4.69 -18.34
CA VAL A 242 -2.48 4.44 -18.60
C VAL A 242 -2.25 2.96 -18.88
N VAL A 243 -2.88 2.07 -18.11
CA VAL A 243 -2.81 0.62 -18.35
C VAL A 243 -3.37 0.26 -19.73
N ALA A 244 -4.56 0.75 -20.08
CA ALA A 244 -5.18 0.50 -21.37
C ALA A 244 -4.34 1.06 -22.54
N ALA A 245 -3.83 2.29 -22.42
CA ALA A 245 -2.97 2.89 -23.43
C ALA A 245 -1.65 2.13 -23.60
N SER A 246 -1.10 1.61 -22.50
CA SER A 246 0.10 0.79 -22.52
C SER A 246 -0.16 -0.57 -23.18
N ALA A 247 -1.30 -1.21 -22.89
CA ALA A 247 -1.72 -2.46 -23.54
C ALA A 247 -1.87 -2.29 -25.05
N LEU A 248 -2.51 -1.18 -25.47
CA LEU A 248 -2.71 -0.85 -26.88
C LEU A 248 -1.39 -0.61 -27.63
N LYS A 249 -0.36 -0.04 -26.97
CA LYS A 249 0.92 0.30 -27.62
C LYS A 249 2.04 -0.72 -27.39
N GLY A 250 1.92 -1.60 -26.40
CA GLY A 250 2.95 -2.55 -25.97
C GLY A 250 4.16 -1.97 -25.25
N VAL A 251 4.10 -0.68 -24.91
CA VAL A 251 5.07 0.02 -24.07
C VAL A 251 4.33 0.90 -23.06
N ILE A 252 4.95 1.23 -21.93
CA ILE A 252 4.36 2.16 -20.96
C ILE A 252 4.00 3.48 -21.65
N SER A 253 2.72 3.85 -21.60
CA SER A 253 2.15 4.94 -22.40
C SER A 253 0.91 5.54 -21.76
N GLY A 254 0.61 6.79 -22.10
CA GLY A 254 -0.56 7.52 -21.63
C GLY A 254 -1.70 7.63 -22.64
N PRO A 255 -2.91 7.95 -22.17
CA PRO A 255 -3.98 8.41 -23.03
C PRO A 255 -3.52 9.73 -23.68
N GLY A 256 -3.62 9.86 -25.01
CA GLY A 256 -3.13 11.03 -25.76
C GLY A 256 -3.82 12.37 -25.40
N ALA A 257 -4.79 12.35 -24.49
CA ALA A 257 -5.54 13.50 -24.02
C ALA A 257 -4.73 14.44 -23.10
N TYR A 258 -3.70 13.95 -22.40
CA TYR A 258 -2.89 14.80 -21.53
C TYR A 258 -1.67 15.36 -22.28
N LYS A 259 -1.65 16.68 -22.47
CA LYS A 259 -0.48 17.42 -22.95
C LYS A 259 0.22 18.06 -21.76
N VAL A 260 1.48 17.70 -21.54
CA VAL A 260 2.32 18.34 -20.53
C VAL A 260 2.43 19.82 -20.89
N PRO A 261 2.13 20.75 -19.96
CA PRO A 261 2.39 22.16 -20.18
C PRO A 261 3.89 22.41 -20.49
N GLU A 262 4.20 23.30 -21.44
CA GLU A 262 5.60 23.60 -21.83
C GLU A 262 6.48 24.04 -20.64
N ASN A 263 5.86 24.62 -19.60
CA ASN A 263 6.53 25.11 -18.38
C ASN A 263 6.16 24.28 -17.14
N TRP A 264 5.84 22.99 -17.29
CA TRP A 264 5.54 22.15 -16.14
C TRP A 264 6.80 21.93 -15.29
N ALA A 265 6.77 22.39 -14.04
CA ALA A 265 7.90 22.34 -13.11
C ALA A 265 7.73 21.27 -12.01
N GLY A 266 6.77 20.36 -12.16
CA GLY A 266 6.34 19.44 -11.12
C GLY A 266 4.93 19.75 -10.62
N VAL A 267 4.44 18.88 -9.74
CA VAL A 267 3.18 19.11 -9.03
C VAL A 267 3.44 20.10 -7.90
N ASP A 268 2.61 21.14 -7.81
CA ASP A 268 2.65 22.11 -6.71
C ASP A 268 2.00 21.47 -5.46
N HIS A 269 2.81 21.29 -4.43
CA HIS A 269 2.44 20.66 -3.16
C HIS A 269 3.31 21.20 -2.02
N GLY A 270 2.83 21.06 -0.79
CA GLY A 270 3.57 21.51 0.38
C GLY A 270 2.82 21.31 1.68
N TYR A 271 3.30 22.01 2.72
CA TYR A 271 2.66 22.03 4.04
C TYR A 271 1.62 23.15 4.11
N GLY A 272 0.65 22.99 5.01
CA GLY A 272 -0.42 23.95 5.25
C GLY A 272 -1.64 23.75 4.33
N SER A 273 -2.40 24.82 4.12
CA SER A 273 -3.71 24.79 3.43
C SER A 273 -3.65 25.02 1.92
N GLY A 274 -2.50 25.47 1.38
CA GLY A 274 -2.36 25.86 -0.02
C GLY A 274 -3.07 27.17 -0.41
N GLN A 275 -3.62 27.91 0.56
CA GLN A 275 -4.22 29.23 0.34
C GLN A 275 -3.14 30.34 0.25
N PRO A 276 -3.43 31.49 -0.41
CA PRO A 276 -2.49 32.60 -0.48
C PRO A 276 -2.06 33.07 0.92
N ARG A 277 -0.76 33.27 1.09
CA ARG A 277 -0.13 33.63 2.36
C ARG A 277 -0.73 34.89 2.99
N SER A 278 -1.13 34.78 4.26
CA SER A 278 -1.33 35.90 5.17
C SER A 278 -0.19 35.93 6.20
N VAL A 279 0.04 37.08 6.85
CA VAL A 279 1.10 37.21 7.88
C VAL A 279 0.91 36.21 9.03
N GLU A 280 -0.34 35.82 9.29
CA GLU A 280 -0.73 34.88 10.35
C GLU A 280 -0.56 33.42 9.92
N SER A 281 -0.83 33.09 8.65
CA SER A 281 -0.52 31.76 8.10
C SER A 281 0.98 31.51 8.02
N ASP A 282 1.77 32.54 7.68
CA ASP A 282 3.22 32.42 7.58
C ASP A 282 3.87 32.06 8.92
N LEU A 283 3.37 32.59 10.04
CA LEU A 283 3.91 32.27 11.37
C LEU A 283 3.61 30.81 11.75
N ASN A 284 2.39 30.34 11.50
CA ASN A 284 1.97 28.97 11.78
C ASN A 284 2.68 27.95 10.88
N ASP A 285 2.79 28.25 9.58
CA ASP A 285 3.48 27.40 8.61
C ASP A 285 4.98 27.33 8.91
N MET A 286 5.62 28.44 9.34
CA MET A 286 7.02 28.43 9.76
C MET A 286 7.27 27.60 11.01
N VAL A 287 6.37 27.66 12.01
CA VAL A 287 6.46 26.82 13.21
C VAL A 287 6.30 25.34 12.85
N GLN A 288 5.30 24.99 12.03
CA GLN A 288 5.11 23.61 11.56
C GLN A 288 6.30 23.12 10.70
N GLN A 289 6.87 24.01 9.88
CA GLN A 289 8.05 23.69 9.08
C GLN A 289 9.29 23.50 9.97
N LEU A 290 9.45 24.28 11.04
CA LEU A 290 10.52 24.12 12.04
C LEU A 290 10.37 22.84 12.87
N ASP A 291 9.16 22.50 13.33
CA ASP A 291 8.87 21.23 14.01
C ASP A 291 9.12 20.05 13.07
N SER A 292 8.78 20.19 11.79
CA SER A 292 9.14 19.22 10.77
C SER A 292 10.63 19.21 10.48
N PHE A 293 11.37 20.32 10.62
CA PHE A 293 12.84 20.32 10.51
C PHE A 293 13.49 19.64 11.71
N ILE A 294 12.93 19.74 12.91
CA ILE A 294 13.40 19.02 14.10
C ILE A 294 13.11 17.52 13.96
N GLY A 295 11.89 17.14 13.57
CA GLY A 295 11.56 15.75 13.23
C GLY A 295 12.29 15.24 11.98
N ASN A 296 12.65 16.14 11.06
CA ASN A 296 13.53 15.83 9.94
C ASN A 296 14.97 15.70 10.40
N VAL A 297 15.53 16.45 11.34
CA VAL A 297 16.91 16.24 11.82
C VAL A 297 17.05 14.87 12.51
N GLU A 298 15.96 14.32 13.07
CA GLU A 298 15.91 12.91 13.51
C GLU A 298 15.76 11.90 12.35
N SER A 299 15.44 12.34 11.13
CA SER A 299 15.25 11.50 9.93
C SER A 299 16.10 11.88 8.68
N THR A 300 16.89 12.96 8.71
CA THR A 300 17.70 13.54 7.61
C THR A 300 19.20 13.31 7.80
N GLU A 301 19.59 12.30 8.59
CA GLU A 301 20.81 11.56 8.28
C GLU A 301 20.71 10.76 6.96
N ALA A 302 19.58 10.82 6.23
CA ALA A 302 19.34 10.05 5.00
C ALA A 302 19.33 10.84 3.68
N SER A 303 19.74 12.13 3.63
CA SER A 303 19.89 12.81 2.33
C SER A 303 20.92 13.94 2.34
N SER A 304 22.19 13.55 2.34
CA SER A 304 23.26 14.30 1.68
C SER A 304 24.01 13.32 0.76
N ASN A 305 24.64 13.80 -0.32
CA ASN A 305 25.32 13.02 -1.35
C ASN A 305 26.46 12.14 -0.80
N GLY A 306 26.09 11.03 -0.17
CA GLY A 306 26.93 9.94 0.30
C GLY A 306 26.09 8.67 0.26
N ALA A 307 26.71 7.56 -0.11
CA ALA A 307 26.07 6.26 -0.27
C ALA A 307 25.17 5.89 0.93
N ALA A 308 23.86 6.09 0.79
CA ALA A 308 22.89 5.77 1.83
C ALA A 308 22.27 4.39 1.55
N VAL A 309 22.23 3.57 2.60
CA VAL A 309 21.67 2.22 2.60
C VAL A 309 20.15 2.30 2.71
N GLU A 310 19.42 1.95 1.64
CA GLU A 310 17.99 1.68 1.76
C GLU A 310 17.79 0.22 2.23
N ILE A 311 17.45 0.06 3.51
CA ILE A 311 16.79 -1.16 4.01
C ILE A 311 15.36 -1.07 3.50
N LEU A 312 14.98 -1.95 2.58
CA LEU A 312 13.60 -2.06 2.15
C LEU A 312 12.75 -2.36 3.40
N PRO A 313 11.60 -1.68 3.59
CA PRO A 313 10.66 -2.04 4.64
C PRO A 313 10.42 -3.55 4.59
N GLY A 314 10.46 -4.23 5.73
CA GLY A 314 10.02 -5.62 5.80
C GLY A 314 8.53 -5.65 5.50
N PHE A 315 8.13 -5.74 4.24
CA PHE A 315 6.71 -5.85 3.90
C PHE A 315 6.19 -7.21 4.44
N PRO A 316 5.00 -7.33 5.06
CA PRO A 316 4.43 -8.58 5.56
C PRO A 316 4.32 -9.65 4.49
N GLU A 317 4.20 -9.24 3.23
CA GLU A 317 4.15 -10.14 2.08
C GLU A 317 5.49 -10.79 1.79
N SER A 318 6.57 -10.17 2.27
CA SER A 318 7.91 -10.72 2.32
C SER A 318 8.04 -11.69 3.51
N ILE A 319 7.38 -11.43 4.65
CA ILE A 319 7.37 -12.30 5.85
C ILE A 319 6.57 -13.56 5.61
N TYR A 320 5.30 -13.45 5.20
CA TYR A 320 4.44 -14.58 4.88
C TYR A 320 3.91 -14.45 3.44
N PRO A 321 4.26 -15.40 2.54
CA PRO A 321 3.95 -15.29 1.11
C PRO A 321 2.46 -15.16 0.81
N GLY A 322 2.12 -14.26 -0.12
CA GLY A 322 0.73 -14.10 -0.57
C GLY A 322 0.13 -15.33 -1.22
N SER A 323 0.96 -16.20 -1.80
CA SER A 323 0.53 -17.46 -2.39
C SER A 323 -0.16 -18.41 -1.39
N MET A 324 0.12 -18.26 -0.10
CA MET A 324 -0.45 -19.09 0.96
C MET A 324 -1.65 -18.45 1.66
N THR A 325 -2.19 -17.34 1.13
CA THR A 325 -3.25 -16.56 1.79
C THR A 325 -4.53 -17.36 2.03
N TYR A 326 -4.91 -18.25 1.12
CA TYR A 326 -6.15 -19.04 1.21
C TYR A 326 -5.92 -20.48 1.68
N GLU A 327 -4.71 -20.81 2.12
CA GLU A 327 -4.43 -22.11 2.72
C GLU A 327 -4.87 -22.09 4.19
N SER A 328 -6.02 -22.71 4.50
CA SER A 328 -6.59 -22.68 5.85
C SER A 328 -5.92 -23.65 6.83
N ASN A 329 -5.25 -24.68 6.33
CA ASN A 329 -4.70 -25.79 7.12
C ASN A 329 -3.17 -25.88 7.00
N VAL A 330 -2.48 -24.75 7.09
CA VAL A 330 -1.01 -24.70 7.02
C VAL A 330 -0.42 -25.20 8.33
N SER A 331 0.39 -26.27 8.27
CA SER A 331 1.08 -26.78 9.46
C SER A 331 2.11 -25.78 9.98
N LYS A 332 2.47 -25.88 11.27
CA LYS A 332 3.50 -25.02 11.87
C LYS A 332 4.84 -25.11 11.11
N GLU A 333 5.22 -26.30 10.66
CA GLU A 333 6.45 -26.54 9.89
C GLU A 333 6.38 -25.91 8.50
N ALA A 334 5.24 -26.00 7.82
CA ALA A 334 5.04 -25.37 6.52
C ALA A 334 5.09 -23.84 6.64
N MET A 335 4.45 -23.29 7.68
CA MET A 335 4.47 -21.88 8.00
C MET A 335 5.87 -21.38 8.34
N ALA A 336 6.63 -22.14 9.14
CA ALA A 336 8.02 -21.85 9.46
C ALA A 336 8.87 -21.77 8.19
N LYS A 337 8.79 -22.78 7.31
CA LYS A 337 9.50 -22.82 6.02
C LYS A 337 9.13 -21.68 5.06
N ALA A 338 7.90 -21.19 5.14
CA ALA A 338 7.42 -20.09 4.31
C ALA A 338 7.91 -18.72 4.81
N CYS A 339 8.27 -18.60 6.09
CA CYS A 339 8.71 -17.37 6.71
C CYS A 339 9.88 -16.74 5.95
N MET A 340 9.75 -15.47 5.57
CA MET A 340 10.71 -14.65 4.84
C MET A 340 11.11 -15.17 3.45
N ARG A 341 10.50 -16.24 2.91
CA ARG A 341 10.91 -16.84 1.63
C ARG A 341 10.86 -15.87 0.44
N ASN A 342 9.92 -14.93 0.46
CA ASN A 342 9.80 -13.90 -0.57
C ASN A 342 10.83 -12.78 -0.41
N TYR A 343 11.39 -12.61 0.79
CA TYR A 343 12.49 -11.70 1.08
C TYR A 343 13.85 -12.36 0.77
N ASP A 344 14.08 -13.54 1.33
CA ASP A 344 15.33 -14.28 1.31
C ASP A 344 15.04 -15.80 1.22
N PRO A 345 15.34 -16.45 0.07
CA PRO A 345 15.13 -17.89 -0.07
C PRO A 345 15.99 -18.73 0.86
N ASP A 346 17.14 -18.19 1.32
CA ASP A 346 18.09 -18.87 2.19
C ASP A 346 17.85 -18.58 3.68
N PHE A 347 16.81 -17.80 4.04
CA PHE A 347 16.50 -17.41 5.42
C PHE A 347 16.55 -18.60 6.39
N GLN A 348 15.91 -19.71 6.02
CA GLN A 348 15.84 -20.94 6.81
C GLN A 348 17.20 -21.60 7.09
N ARG A 349 18.21 -21.36 6.24
CA ARG A 349 19.57 -21.89 6.45
C ARG A 349 20.35 -21.03 7.44
N VAL A 350 20.02 -19.75 7.54
CA VAL A 350 20.71 -18.75 8.36
C VAL A 350 20.23 -18.80 9.82
N ILE A 351 18.92 -18.78 10.04
CA ILE A 351 18.32 -18.63 11.38
C ILE A 351 18.53 -19.85 12.29
N ARG A 352 18.48 -19.61 13.60
CA ARG A 352 18.45 -20.65 14.65
C ARG A 352 17.32 -20.38 15.65
N PRO A 353 16.81 -21.42 16.33
CA PRO A 353 15.87 -21.23 17.43
C PRO A 353 16.42 -20.25 18.48
N ASN A 354 15.56 -19.38 18.99
CA ASN A 354 15.88 -18.31 19.96
C ASN A 354 16.78 -17.19 19.43
N ASP A 355 17.00 -17.09 18.12
CA ASP A 355 17.56 -15.86 17.53
C ASP A 355 16.61 -14.67 17.76
N ILE A 356 17.19 -13.46 17.77
CA ILE A 356 16.45 -12.20 17.73
C ILE A 356 16.46 -11.69 16.30
N LEU A 357 15.28 -11.44 15.73
CA LEU A 357 15.18 -10.89 14.38
C LEU A 357 15.31 -9.37 14.44
N VAL A 358 16.32 -8.81 13.80
CA VAL A 358 16.51 -7.34 13.74
C VAL A 358 16.24 -6.82 12.33
N SER A 359 15.48 -5.73 12.21
CA SER A 359 15.16 -5.10 10.93
C SER A 359 15.18 -3.57 10.98
N GLY A 360 14.96 -2.93 9.82
CA GLY A 360 14.94 -1.48 9.67
C GLY A 360 13.63 -0.83 10.10
N ASN A 361 13.30 0.30 9.47
CA ASN A 361 12.07 1.05 9.72
C ASN A 361 10.88 0.45 8.96
N GLY A 362 9.68 0.58 9.51
CA GLY A 362 8.43 0.12 8.90
C GLY A 362 8.34 -1.40 8.76
N PHE A 363 8.90 -2.15 9.71
CA PHE A 363 8.81 -3.61 9.72
C PHE A 363 7.34 -4.05 9.83
N GLY A 364 6.94 -5.00 8.98
CA GLY A 364 5.57 -5.45 8.88
C GLY A 364 4.64 -4.47 8.14
N CYS A 365 5.13 -3.53 7.33
CA CYS A 365 4.27 -2.64 6.52
C CYS A 365 3.63 -3.31 5.29
N GLY A 366 2.30 -3.44 5.20
CA GLY A 366 1.64 -3.96 4.01
C GLY A 366 0.41 -4.82 4.30
N SER A 367 0.46 -6.12 4.00
CA SER A 367 -0.70 -7.01 4.19
C SER A 367 -1.00 -7.24 5.67
N SER A 368 -2.28 -7.27 6.04
CA SER A 368 -2.75 -7.47 7.42
C SER A 368 -2.66 -8.93 7.93
N ARG A 369 -1.93 -9.80 7.22
CA ARG A 369 -1.87 -11.24 7.53
C ARG A 369 -1.29 -11.44 8.93
N GLU A 370 -2.09 -12.00 9.81
CA GLU A 370 -1.68 -12.41 11.15
C GLU A 370 -0.57 -13.45 11.10
N GLN A 371 -0.57 -14.26 10.03
CA GLN A 371 0.43 -15.29 9.78
C GLN A 371 1.86 -14.75 9.70
N ALA A 372 2.06 -13.45 9.46
CA ALA A 372 3.39 -12.84 9.53
C ALA A 372 4.00 -12.98 10.94
N ALA A 373 3.20 -12.81 12.01
CA ALA A 373 3.68 -12.97 13.38
C ALA A 373 3.84 -14.46 13.73
N THR A 374 2.84 -15.29 13.40
CA THR A 374 2.89 -16.72 13.72
C THR A 374 3.97 -17.47 12.95
N ALA A 375 4.34 -17.04 11.74
CA ALA A 375 5.43 -17.64 10.98
C ALA A 375 6.82 -17.38 11.61
N ILE A 376 7.01 -16.20 12.22
CA ILE A 376 8.21 -15.89 12.99
C ILE A 376 8.26 -16.77 14.26
N LEU A 377 7.16 -16.84 15.00
CA LEU A 377 7.03 -17.73 16.17
C LEU A 377 7.20 -19.21 15.81
N ALA A 378 6.74 -19.63 14.63
CA ALA A 378 6.91 -21.01 14.15
C ALA A 378 8.38 -21.39 13.97
N ASN A 379 9.26 -20.42 13.72
CA ASN A 379 10.71 -20.58 13.68
C ASN A 379 11.38 -20.48 15.06
N SER A 380 10.59 -20.44 16.15
CA SER A 380 11.08 -20.25 17.53
C SER A 380 11.84 -18.92 17.73
N ILE A 381 11.46 -17.88 16.98
CA ILE A 381 11.92 -16.51 17.19
C ILE A 381 10.82 -15.78 17.97
N HIS A 382 11.16 -15.31 19.17
CA HIS A 382 10.19 -14.74 20.11
C HIS A 382 10.31 -13.21 20.25
N LEU A 383 11.38 -12.63 19.70
CA LEU A 383 11.63 -11.20 19.74
C LEU A 383 12.04 -10.67 18.36
N VAL A 384 11.33 -9.65 17.92
CA VAL A 384 11.69 -8.82 16.78
C VAL A 384 12.09 -7.44 17.26
N VAL A 385 13.23 -6.95 16.80
CA VAL A 385 13.69 -5.58 17.04
C VAL A 385 13.69 -4.83 15.71
N ALA A 386 13.12 -3.64 15.68
CA ALA A 386 13.05 -2.83 14.46
C ALA A 386 13.33 -1.36 14.78
N GLY A 387 13.62 -0.56 13.75
CA GLY A 387 13.68 0.89 13.92
C GLY A 387 12.28 1.49 14.05
N SER A 388 11.29 0.86 13.42
CA SER A 388 9.86 1.07 13.69
C SER A 388 9.03 -0.08 13.13
N PHE A 389 7.81 -0.26 13.66
CA PHE A 389 6.85 -1.24 13.17
C PHE A 389 5.66 -0.61 12.46
N SER A 390 4.96 -1.39 11.63
CA SER A 390 3.64 -1.02 11.15
C SER A 390 2.57 -1.31 12.21
N ASN A 391 1.54 -0.45 12.26
CA ASN A 391 0.46 -0.56 13.24
C ASN A 391 -0.23 -1.94 13.26
N ILE A 392 -0.50 -2.51 12.08
CA ILE A 392 -1.20 -3.80 11.98
C ILE A 392 -0.30 -4.94 12.45
N PHE A 393 0.97 -4.93 12.04
CA PHE A 393 1.92 -5.96 12.47
C PHE A 393 2.15 -5.91 13.98
N SER A 394 2.26 -4.73 14.59
CA SER A 394 2.39 -4.58 16.05
C SER A 394 1.20 -5.20 16.79
N ARG A 395 -0.02 -4.96 16.31
CA ARG A 395 -1.23 -5.56 16.88
C ARG A 395 -1.25 -7.08 16.72
N ASN A 396 -0.94 -7.59 15.54
CA ASN A 396 -0.87 -9.03 15.29
C ASN A 396 0.21 -9.70 16.15
N SER A 397 1.34 -9.03 16.37
CA SER A 397 2.41 -9.52 17.22
C SER A 397 1.94 -9.71 18.66
N ILE A 398 1.30 -8.69 19.24
CA ILE A 398 0.71 -8.78 20.59
C ILE A 398 -0.34 -9.90 20.66
N ASN A 399 -1.25 -9.96 19.67
CA ASN A 399 -2.30 -10.98 19.64
C ASN A 399 -1.76 -12.41 19.66
N ASN A 400 -0.57 -12.64 19.13
CA ASN A 400 0.05 -13.96 19.02
C ASN A 400 1.20 -14.18 20.02
N GLY A 401 1.47 -13.23 20.92
CA GLY A 401 2.56 -13.34 21.89
C GLY A 401 3.97 -13.17 21.29
N LEU A 402 4.11 -12.59 20.09
CA LEU A 402 5.40 -12.18 19.54
C LEU A 402 5.80 -10.83 20.12
N MET A 403 6.99 -10.76 20.74
CA MET A 403 7.51 -9.49 21.26
C MET A 403 8.10 -8.63 20.14
N GLY A 404 7.71 -7.35 20.12
CA GLY A 404 8.28 -6.33 19.26
C GLY A 404 8.93 -5.23 20.09
N LEU A 405 10.13 -4.80 19.70
CA LEU A 405 10.86 -3.71 20.35
C LEU A 405 11.37 -2.71 19.31
N GLU A 406 10.98 -1.43 19.45
CA GLU A 406 11.55 -0.35 18.64
C GLU A 406 12.85 0.12 19.28
N LEU A 407 13.96 -0.01 18.55
CA LEU A 407 15.30 0.38 19.02
C LEU A 407 16.10 1.01 17.87
N PRO A 408 15.80 2.26 17.47
CA PRO A 408 16.44 2.92 16.33
C PRO A 408 17.97 2.98 16.43
N ARG A 409 18.52 3.19 17.64
CA ARG A 409 19.97 3.22 17.88
C ARG A 409 20.65 1.91 17.49
N LEU A 410 20.08 0.75 17.84
CA LEU A 410 20.64 -0.55 17.45
C LEU A 410 20.68 -0.67 15.92
N VAL A 411 19.61 -0.28 15.24
CA VAL A 411 19.53 -0.33 13.77
C VAL A 411 20.59 0.55 13.13
N GLN A 412 20.81 1.76 13.65
CA GLN A 412 21.86 2.67 13.18
C GLN A 412 23.26 2.06 13.38
N ARG A 413 23.54 1.51 14.58
CA ARG A 413 24.81 0.85 14.90
C ARG A 413 25.10 -0.35 13.99
N LEU A 414 24.10 -1.21 13.76
CA LEU A 414 24.22 -2.34 12.85
C LEU A 414 24.49 -1.90 11.41
N ARG A 415 23.88 -0.82 10.93
CA ARG A 415 24.16 -0.27 9.59
C ARG A 415 25.59 0.23 9.47
N ALA A 416 26.12 0.86 10.52
CA ALA A 416 27.49 1.34 10.54
C ALA A 416 28.50 0.18 10.59
N ALA A 417 28.23 -0.85 11.39
CA ALA A 417 29.11 -2.01 11.54
C ALA A 417 29.07 -2.96 10.33
N PHE A 418 27.92 -3.08 9.66
CA PHE A 418 27.70 -3.99 8.53
C PHE A 418 27.20 -3.21 7.29
N PRO A 419 28.06 -2.40 6.65
CA PRO A 419 27.69 -1.65 5.47
C PRO A 419 27.33 -2.59 4.31
N LYS A 420 26.29 -2.24 3.55
CA LYS A 420 25.78 -3.05 2.44
C LYS A 420 26.80 -3.10 1.31
N ASP A 421 27.14 -4.31 0.84
CA ASP A 421 27.76 -4.48 -0.47
C ASP A 421 26.71 -4.21 -1.55
N ALA A 422 26.87 -3.09 -2.28
CA ALA A 422 25.96 -2.70 -3.35
C ALA A 422 25.98 -3.69 -4.53
N LYS A 423 27.04 -4.48 -4.70
CA LYS A 423 27.18 -5.45 -5.80
C LYS A 423 26.59 -6.81 -5.41
N ASN A 424 26.79 -7.25 -4.18
CA ASN A 424 26.31 -8.54 -3.67
C ASN A 424 25.57 -8.36 -2.33
N PRO A 425 24.34 -7.84 -2.33
CA PRO A 425 23.61 -7.64 -1.09
C PRO A 425 23.24 -8.98 -0.45
N ILE A 426 23.69 -9.19 0.79
CA ILE A 426 23.26 -10.32 1.62
C ILE A 426 21.98 -9.91 2.35
N PRO A 427 20.82 -10.54 2.07
CA PRO A 427 19.55 -10.13 2.65
C PRO A 427 19.43 -10.47 4.14
N THR A 428 19.94 -11.63 4.57
CA THR A 428 19.94 -12.06 5.98
C THR A 428 21.30 -12.61 6.37
N PHE A 429 21.80 -12.18 7.52
CA PHE A 429 23.03 -12.72 8.12
C PHE A 429 22.97 -12.62 9.65
N ARG A 430 23.81 -13.39 10.33
CA ARG A 430 23.95 -13.33 11.79
C ARG A 430 25.10 -12.39 12.14
N THR A 431 24.85 -11.43 13.01
CA THR A 431 25.81 -10.38 13.39
C THR A 431 26.78 -10.83 14.48
N GLY A 432 26.41 -11.86 15.25
CA GLY A 432 27.12 -12.27 16.47
C GLY A 432 26.86 -11.35 17.68
N TRP A 433 26.05 -10.30 17.51
CA TRP A 433 25.69 -9.38 18.59
C TRP A 433 24.63 -10.03 19.50
N THR A 434 24.62 -9.64 20.77
CA THR A 434 23.61 -10.10 21.72
C THR A 434 22.83 -8.92 22.29
N LEU A 435 21.57 -9.19 22.64
CA LEU A 435 20.67 -8.21 23.22
C LEU A 435 19.90 -8.89 24.36
N GLU A 436 19.87 -8.23 25.51
CA GLU A 436 19.04 -8.58 26.65
C GLU A 436 18.04 -7.45 26.90
N TRP A 437 16.78 -7.80 27.13
CA TRP A 437 15.73 -6.83 27.45
C TRP A 437 15.10 -7.15 28.82
N ASP A 438 15.42 -6.31 29.81
CA ASP A 438 14.74 -6.31 31.10
C ASP A 438 13.41 -5.54 30.96
N VAL A 439 12.34 -6.28 30.67
CA VAL A 439 10.98 -5.73 30.49
C VAL A 439 10.47 -5.02 31.76
N LYS A 440 10.90 -5.46 32.96
CA LYS A 440 10.43 -4.85 34.22
C LYS A 440 11.07 -3.49 34.47
N LYS A 441 12.33 -3.33 34.08
CA LYS A 441 13.08 -2.06 34.21
C LYS A 441 13.03 -1.20 32.95
N SER A 442 12.42 -1.72 31.88
CA SER A 442 12.41 -1.11 30.54
C SER A 442 13.81 -0.73 30.09
N MET A 443 14.75 -1.66 30.25
CA MET A 443 16.15 -1.46 29.97
C MET A 443 16.65 -2.53 29.01
N VAL A 444 17.36 -2.11 27.97
CA VAL A 444 18.03 -3.00 27.03
C VAL A 444 19.53 -2.93 27.28
N HIS A 445 20.19 -4.08 27.20
CA HIS A 445 21.65 -4.21 27.17
C HIS A 445 22.06 -4.86 25.85
N VAL A 446 23.02 -4.27 25.14
CA VAL A 446 23.54 -4.76 23.86
C VAL A 446 25.05 -4.96 23.97
N GLN A 447 25.52 -6.11 23.47
CA GLN A 447 26.94 -6.41 23.27
C GLN A 447 27.21 -6.60 21.78
N GLU A 448 28.12 -5.80 21.25
CA GLU A 448 28.44 -5.74 19.82
C GLU A 448 29.46 -6.80 19.38
N GLY A 449 29.03 -8.05 19.31
CA GLY A 449 29.92 -9.17 18.98
C GLY A 449 30.89 -9.48 20.12
N GLU A 450 31.73 -10.50 19.91
CA GLU A 450 32.67 -10.94 20.94
C GLU A 450 33.77 -9.89 21.18
N GLY A 451 33.81 -9.33 22.39
CA GLY A 451 34.79 -8.31 22.79
C GLY A 451 34.54 -6.90 22.23
N GLY A 452 33.37 -6.65 21.63
CA GLY A 452 32.99 -5.32 21.15
C GLY A 452 32.45 -4.38 22.23
N GLU A 453 31.90 -3.24 21.82
CA GLU A 453 31.30 -2.24 22.72
C GLU A 453 30.03 -2.80 23.40
N GLU A 454 29.87 -2.49 24.69
CA GLU A 454 28.64 -2.75 25.45
C GLU A 454 27.92 -1.43 25.73
N TRP A 455 26.61 -1.42 25.60
CA TRP A 455 25.80 -0.26 25.94
C TRP A 455 24.41 -0.63 26.42
N THR A 456 23.83 0.27 27.22
CA THR A 456 22.46 0.17 27.70
C THR A 456 21.60 1.32 27.22
N GLU A 457 20.32 1.05 27.04
CA GLU A 457 19.34 2.07 26.67
C GLU A 457 18.00 1.81 27.37
N LYS A 458 17.42 2.88 27.93
CA LYS A 458 16.06 2.85 28.46
C LYS A 458 15.10 2.89 27.27
N VAL A 459 14.16 1.94 27.24
CA VAL A 459 13.14 1.82 26.18
C VAL A 459 11.74 2.08 26.74
N GLY A 460 10.74 2.09 25.86
CA GLY A 460 9.34 2.24 26.27
C GLY A 460 8.85 1.09 27.14
N ASP A 461 7.98 1.41 28.10
CA ASP A 461 7.36 0.42 28.97
C ASP A 461 6.35 -0.42 28.18
N ILE A 462 6.31 -1.73 28.43
CA ILE A 462 5.20 -2.58 27.99
C ILE A 462 4.08 -2.47 29.03
N PRO A 463 2.86 -2.05 28.69
CA PRO A 463 1.75 -1.99 29.64
C PRO A 463 1.50 -3.37 30.32
N PRO A 464 1.18 -3.43 31.62
CA PRO A 464 1.01 -4.69 32.35
C PRO A 464 0.00 -5.66 31.71
N ASN A 465 -1.10 -5.15 31.14
CA ASN A 465 -2.08 -5.95 30.42
C ASN A 465 -1.50 -6.59 29.14
N VAL A 466 -0.62 -5.88 28.44
CA VAL A 466 0.07 -6.42 27.26
C VAL A 466 1.12 -7.46 27.68
N GLN A 467 1.82 -7.24 28.79
CA GLN A 467 2.73 -8.24 29.35
C GLN A 467 2.00 -9.53 29.72
N GLU A 468 0.81 -9.44 30.34
CA GLU A 468 -0.01 -10.61 30.68
C GLU A 468 -0.46 -11.37 29.43
N ILE A 469 -0.95 -10.66 28.40
CA ILE A 469 -1.33 -11.26 27.12
C ILE A 469 -0.15 -12.03 26.51
N ILE A 470 1.03 -11.41 26.43
CA ILE A 470 2.22 -12.04 25.86
C ILE A 470 2.67 -13.24 26.71
N ALA A 471 2.67 -13.11 28.04
CA ALA A 471 3.10 -14.16 28.95
C ALA A 471 2.21 -15.42 28.88
N LEU A 472 0.92 -15.25 28.56
CA LEU A 472 0.00 -16.37 28.33
C LEU A 472 0.08 -16.95 26.91
N GLY A 473 0.94 -16.42 26.04
CA GLY A 473 1.13 -16.90 24.68
C GLY A 473 0.23 -16.24 23.64
N GLY A 474 -0.37 -15.09 23.97
CA GLY A 474 -1.22 -14.31 23.07
C GLY A 474 -2.63 -14.09 23.59
N LEU A 475 -3.40 -13.31 22.83
CA LEU A 475 -4.72 -12.82 23.21
C LEU A 475 -5.75 -13.96 23.32
N GLU A 476 -5.68 -14.96 22.45
CA GLU A 476 -6.60 -16.10 22.50
C GLU A 476 -6.43 -16.89 23.80
N GLU A 477 -5.18 -17.21 24.18
CA GLU A 477 -4.88 -17.94 25.41
C GLU A 477 -5.18 -17.11 26.65
N TRP A 478 -4.92 -15.80 26.60
CA TRP A 478 -5.34 -14.87 27.65
C TRP A 478 -6.88 -14.88 27.84
N CYS A 479 -7.66 -14.80 26.76
CA CYS A 479 -9.12 -14.89 26.83
C CYS A 479 -9.59 -16.22 27.44
N LYS A 480 -8.99 -17.35 27.05
CA LYS A 480 -9.29 -18.67 27.63
C LYS A 480 -8.98 -18.73 29.11
N HIS A 481 -7.88 -18.10 29.54
CA HIS A 481 -7.50 -18.01 30.94
C HIS A 481 -8.50 -17.18 31.76
N GLU A 482 -8.90 -16.01 31.24
CA GLU A 482 -9.90 -15.16 31.91
C GLU A 482 -11.26 -15.83 32.03
N LEU A 483 -11.71 -16.54 30.99
CA LEU A 483 -12.95 -17.32 31.04
C LEU A 483 -12.90 -18.43 32.09
N LYS A 484 -11.74 -19.07 32.30
CA LYS A 484 -11.53 -20.07 33.35
C LYS A 484 -11.46 -19.49 34.76
N LYS A 485 -11.07 -18.22 34.93
CA LYS A 485 -11.12 -17.53 36.23
C LYS A 485 -12.55 -17.14 36.62
N ALA A 486 -13.39 -16.85 35.62
CA ALA A 486 -14.74 -16.33 35.82
C ALA A 486 -15.81 -17.41 36.06
N GLY A 487 -15.55 -18.66 35.67
CA GLY A 487 -16.38 -19.83 35.94
C GLY A 487 -15.81 -20.67 37.07
#